data_AF-A0AB34JPE5-F1
#
_entry.id   AF-A0AB34JPE5-F1
#
_cell.length_a   1.000
_cell.length_b   1.000
_cell.length_c   1.000
_cell.angle_alpha   90.00
_cell.angle_beta   90.00
_cell.angle_gamma   90.00
#
_symmetry.space_group_name_H-M   'P 1'
#
loop_
_entity.id
_entity.type
_entity.pdbx_description
1 polymer ?
#
loop_
_entity_poly.entity_id
_entity_poly.type
_entity_poly.pdbx_seq_one_letter_code
_entity_poly.pdbx_strand_id
1 'polypeptide(L)'
;MNSAEISLMTFIALTAAMAAASPPTDRPIGFIGVGVMNSAIVRGLCTLDSPPSAIVLSPRNAALAASLHAQWPSRVSVGTSNQQVVDACDLLFLGVLPKHYEEVCTAIRFRPDHLVVSLVSTAPLAKLREICAPATVVRAIPLPPVATHRGATIMCPPHERVTPLFESLGTCVAVEDEEMMKKMMPVTALMGQLYAQQLATQHWLEAQGVDTSSAAKWTGAVYHCVTSDSARPLPHTFQHLVDEQTKGGLNEQVIREMREAGAYAALSDSLDGCLARIQGRTAAKKRKNPYSSALED
;
A
#
# COMPACT_ATOMS: atom_id res chain seq x y z
N MET A 1 -15.13 3.84 -30.90
CA MET A 1 -14.14 2.75 -30.73
C MET A 1 -14.86 1.55 -30.19
N ASN A 2 -14.68 0.38 -30.82
CA ASN A 2 -15.31 -0.85 -30.33
C ASN A 2 -14.48 -1.44 -29.15
N SER A 3 -15.09 -2.32 -28.36
CA SER A 3 -14.49 -2.91 -27.15
C SER A 3 -13.12 -3.57 -27.38
N ALA A 4 -12.87 -4.10 -28.58
CA ALA A 4 -11.59 -4.67 -28.99
C ALA A 4 -10.50 -3.61 -29.25
N GLU A 5 -10.87 -2.42 -29.74
CA GLU A 5 -9.92 -1.30 -29.93
C GLU A 5 -9.49 -0.69 -28.59
N ILE A 6 -10.41 -0.62 -27.63
CA ILE A 6 -10.13 -0.17 -26.25
C ILE A 6 -9.24 -1.20 -25.53
N SER A 7 -9.50 -2.50 -25.74
CA SER A 7 -8.68 -3.58 -25.18
C SER A 7 -7.27 -3.59 -25.78
N LEU A 8 -7.14 -3.40 -27.10
CA LEU A 8 -5.85 -3.34 -27.79
C LEU A 8 -5.05 -2.10 -27.40
N MET A 9 -5.69 -0.93 -27.27
CA MET A 9 -5.00 0.28 -26.78
C MET A 9 -4.59 0.18 -25.31
N THR A 10 -5.42 -0.46 -24.46
CA THR A 10 -5.04 -0.74 -23.07
C THR A 10 -3.86 -1.72 -23.00
N PHE A 11 -3.82 -2.72 -23.87
CA PHE A 11 -2.71 -3.69 -23.94
C PHE A 11 -1.42 -3.05 -24.46
N ILE A 12 -1.51 -2.15 -25.46
CA ILE A 12 -0.39 -1.37 -25.99
C ILE A 12 0.11 -0.35 -24.95
N ALA A 13 -0.78 0.29 -24.19
CA ALA A 13 -0.40 1.18 -23.10
C ALA A 13 0.27 0.42 -21.94
N LEU A 14 -0.20 -0.79 -21.62
CA LEU A 14 0.41 -1.66 -20.61
C LEU A 14 1.80 -2.14 -21.04
N THR A 15 1.96 -2.53 -22.31
CA THR A 15 3.27 -2.94 -22.87
C THR A 15 4.24 -1.76 -23.03
N ALA A 16 3.74 -0.56 -23.34
CA ALA A 16 4.55 0.66 -23.37
C ALA A 16 4.98 1.11 -21.95
N ALA A 17 4.14 0.94 -20.93
CA ALA A 17 4.49 1.20 -19.54
C ALA A 17 5.53 0.20 -19.01
N MET A 18 5.48 -1.08 -19.43
CA MET A 18 6.52 -2.06 -19.12
C MET A 18 7.85 -1.79 -19.84
N ALA A 19 7.83 -1.07 -20.96
CA ALA A 19 9.03 -0.73 -21.75
C ALA A 19 9.70 0.61 -21.34
N ALA A 20 9.13 1.36 -20.40
CA ALA A 20 9.63 2.68 -19.98
C ALA A 20 10.10 2.72 -18.52
N ALA A 21 10.39 1.57 -17.90
CA ALA A 21 11.17 1.56 -16.68
C ALA A 21 12.59 2.03 -17.02
N SER A 22 12.95 3.25 -16.60
CA SER A 22 14.34 3.70 -16.62
C SER A 22 15.23 2.61 -16.01
N PRO A 23 16.39 2.29 -16.62
CA PRO A 23 17.23 1.20 -16.15
C PRO A 23 17.53 1.41 -14.65
N PRO A 24 17.52 0.34 -13.84
CA PRO A 24 17.91 0.45 -12.45
C PRO A 24 19.30 1.09 -12.41
N THR A 25 19.44 2.12 -11.59
CA THR A 25 20.76 2.69 -11.30
C THR A 25 21.68 1.57 -10.84
N ASP A 26 22.90 1.48 -11.36
CA ASP A 26 23.90 0.48 -10.93
C ASP A 26 24.22 0.57 -9.42
N ARG A 27 23.78 1.64 -8.74
CA ARG A 27 23.94 1.83 -7.31
C ARG A 27 22.91 1.04 -6.48
N PRO A 28 23.31 0.52 -5.30
CA PRO A 28 22.41 -0.20 -4.40
C PRO A 28 21.23 0.65 -3.91
N ILE A 29 20.13 -0.03 -3.56
CA ILE A 29 18.99 0.57 -2.86
C ILE A 29 19.19 0.45 -1.34
N GLY A 30 19.09 1.55 -0.61
CA GLY A 30 19.28 1.60 0.83
C GLY A 30 17.96 1.57 1.61
N PHE A 31 17.92 0.85 2.74
CA PHE A 31 16.76 0.79 3.64
C PHE A 31 17.13 1.20 5.06
N ILE A 32 16.60 2.34 5.50
CA ILE A 32 16.76 2.87 6.86
C ILE A 32 15.55 2.46 7.70
N GLY A 33 15.79 1.64 8.73
CA GLY A 33 14.78 0.95 9.52
C GLY A 33 14.32 -0.35 8.85
N VAL A 34 14.62 -1.51 9.44
CA VAL A 34 14.17 -2.82 8.93
C VAL A 34 12.96 -3.28 9.73
N GLY A 35 11.80 -2.71 9.41
CA GLY A 35 10.50 -3.11 9.96
C GLY A 35 9.65 -3.87 8.94
N VAL A 36 8.40 -4.19 9.30
CA VAL A 36 7.45 -4.95 8.47
C VAL A 36 7.39 -4.42 7.03
N MET A 37 7.26 -3.10 6.84
CA MET A 37 7.09 -2.54 5.50
C MET A 37 8.35 -2.60 4.65
N ASN A 38 9.49 -2.13 5.18
CA ASN A 38 10.76 -2.23 4.46
C ASN A 38 11.11 -3.69 4.14
N SER A 39 10.83 -4.64 5.05
CA SER A 39 11.01 -6.06 4.77
C SER A 39 10.04 -6.59 3.72
N ALA A 40 8.82 -6.07 3.61
CA ALA A 40 7.90 -6.44 2.54
C ALA A 40 8.41 -5.94 1.18
N ILE A 41 8.86 -4.69 1.10
CA ILE A 41 9.41 -4.11 -0.12
C ILE A 41 10.67 -4.86 -0.56
N VAL A 42 11.61 -5.14 0.35
CA VAL A 42 12.82 -5.92 0.04
C VAL A 42 12.47 -7.30 -0.54
N ARG A 43 11.51 -8.01 0.06
CA ARG A 43 11.05 -9.30 -0.47
C ARG A 43 10.50 -9.16 -1.88
N GLY A 44 9.61 -8.18 -2.09
CA GLY A 44 9.01 -7.93 -3.39
C GLY A 44 10.04 -7.59 -4.46
N LEU A 45 10.99 -6.70 -4.15
CA LEU A 45 12.07 -6.32 -5.08
C LEU A 45 12.98 -7.50 -5.42
N CYS A 46 13.31 -8.34 -4.44
CA CYS A 46 14.20 -9.48 -4.65
C CYS A 46 13.59 -10.63 -5.47
N THR A 47 12.26 -10.66 -5.62
CA THR A 47 11.51 -11.68 -6.36
C THR A 47 10.97 -11.19 -7.70
N LEU A 48 11.27 -9.94 -8.11
CA LEU A 48 11.01 -9.47 -9.47
C LEU A 48 11.79 -10.29 -10.50
N ASP A 49 11.31 -10.32 -11.74
CA ASP A 49 12.03 -10.92 -12.88
C ASP A 49 13.38 -10.23 -13.13
N SER A 50 13.43 -8.91 -12.90
CA SER A 50 14.64 -8.08 -12.96
C SER A 50 14.86 -7.38 -11.61
N PRO A 51 15.40 -8.09 -10.62
CA PRO A 51 15.60 -7.53 -9.28
C PRO A 51 16.77 -6.52 -9.26
N PRO A 52 16.80 -5.60 -8.29
CA PRO A 52 17.95 -4.72 -8.10
C PRO A 52 19.25 -5.50 -7.92
N SER A 53 20.37 -4.97 -8.42
CA SER A 53 21.69 -5.60 -8.31
C SER A 53 22.14 -5.74 -6.85
N ALA A 54 21.84 -4.75 -6.02
CA ALA A 54 22.21 -4.72 -4.61
C ALA A 54 21.20 -3.94 -3.75
N ILE A 55 21.05 -4.40 -2.51
CA ILE A 55 20.24 -3.79 -1.45
C ILE A 55 21.10 -3.70 -0.18
N VAL A 56 21.06 -2.56 0.51
CA VAL A 56 21.79 -2.37 1.77
C VAL A 56 20.81 -2.01 2.89
N LEU A 57 20.82 -2.80 3.96
CA LEU A 57 19.93 -2.65 5.10
C LEU A 57 20.62 -1.98 6.29
N SER A 58 19.93 -1.10 7.00
CA SER A 58 20.39 -0.59 8.31
C SER A 58 20.34 -1.66 9.42
N PRO A 59 21.18 -1.54 10.48
CA PRO A 59 21.37 -2.64 11.45
C PRO A 59 20.35 -2.71 12.61
N ARG A 60 19.48 -1.71 12.81
CA ARG A 60 18.69 -1.55 14.07
C ARG A 60 17.72 -2.71 14.38
N ASN A 61 17.35 -3.54 13.40
CA ASN A 61 16.61 -4.79 13.62
C ASN A 61 17.44 -5.97 13.12
N ALA A 62 18.47 -6.31 13.88
CA ALA A 62 19.51 -7.27 13.47
C ALA A 62 18.93 -8.64 13.07
N ALA A 63 17.93 -9.15 13.80
CA ALA A 63 17.31 -10.43 13.49
C ALA A 63 16.61 -10.43 12.12
N LEU A 64 15.80 -9.40 11.84
CA LEU A 64 15.09 -9.31 10.56
C LEU A 64 16.02 -8.97 9.40
N ALA A 65 17.02 -8.10 9.64
CA ALA A 65 18.06 -7.79 8.66
C ALA A 65 18.89 -9.02 8.30
N ALA A 66 19.31 -9.81 9.29
CA ALA A 66 20.03 -11.07 9.08
C ALA A 66 19.16 -12.11 8.34
N SER A 67 17.87 -12.20 8.67
CA SER A 67 16.93 -13.08 7.96
C SER A 67 16.76 -12.70 6.49
N LEU A 68 16.69 -11.40 6.16
CA LEU A 68 16.63 -10.93 4.77
C LEU A 68 17.94 -11.17 4.03
N HIS A 69 19.09 -10.92 4.67
CA HIS A 69 20.39 -11.25 4.11
C HIS A 69 20.52 -12.75 3.80
N ALA A 70 20.12 -13.62 4.74
CA ALA A 70 20.19 -15.07 4.57
C ALA A 70 19.32 -15.58 3.41
N GLN A 71 18.20 -14.92 3.09
CA GLN A 71 17.36 -15.26 1.95
C GLN A 71 17.99 -14.87 0.60
N TRP A 72 18.75 -13.76 0.56
CA TRP A 72 19.38 -13.26 -0.67
C TRP A 72 20.83 -12.78 -0.42
N PRO A 73 21.77 -13.67 -0.07
CA PRO A 73 23.09 -13.28 0.42
C PRO A 73 23.98 -12.59 -0.62
N SER A 74 23.73 -12.83 -1.91
CA SER A 74 24.45 -12.18 -3.01
C SER A 74 23.94 -10.78 -3.35
N ARG A 75 22.79 -10.37 -2.80
CA ARG A 75 22.09 -9.13 -3.18
C ARG A 75 21.83 -8.21 -2.01
N VAL A 76 21.43 -8.78 -0.87
CA VAL A 76 21.11 -8.03 0.33
C VAL A 76 22.32 -8.05 1.25
N SER A 77 22.77 -6.89 1.70
CA SER A 77 23.82 -6.74 2.70
C SER A 77 23.34 -5.89 3.88
N VAL A 78 24.04 -5.94 5.01
CA VAL A 78 23.71 -5.15 6.20
C VAL A 78 24.85 -4.18 6.48
N GLY A 79 24.53 -2.88 6.50
CA GLY A 79 25.46 -1.84 6.88
C GLY A 79 25.70 -1.80 8.40
N THR A 80 26.84 -1.24 8.81
CA THR A 80 27.25 -1.04 10.21
C THR A 80 26.54 0.15 10.87
N SER A 81 25.99 1.07 10.09
CA SER A 81 25.25 2.24 10.57
C SER A 81 24.27 2.76 9.51
N ASN A 82 23.30 3.59 9.93
CA ASN A 82 22.42 4.29 8.98
C ASN A 82 23.22 5.13 7.99
N GLN A 83 24.25 5.83 8.47
CA GLN A 83 25.09 6.68 7.63
C GLN A 83 25.81 5.86 6.55
N GLN A 84 26.33 4.68 6.87
CA GLN A 84 26.98 3.83 5.86
C GLN A 84 25.99 3.41 4.76
N VAL A 85 24.75 3.09 5.12
CA VAL A 85 23.70 2.77 4.12
C VAL A 85 23.44 3.99 3.23
N VAL A 86 23.28 5.16 3.83
CA VAL A 86 23.06 6.42 3.11
C VAL A 86 24.24 6.80 2.22
N ASP A 87 25.47 6.54 2.66
CA ASP A 87 26.66 6.87 1.89
C ASP A 87 26.78 6.01 0.62
N ALA A 88 26.40 4.73 0.71
CA ALA A 88 26.53 3.74 -0.35
C ALA A 88 25.40 3.75 -1.40
N CYS A 89 24.28 4.40 -1.11
CA CYS A 89 23.07 4.34 -1.94
C CYS A 89 22.64 5.74 -2.42
N ASP A 90 21.91 5.80 -3.53
CA ASP A 90 21.25 7.03 -3.99
C ASP A 90 19.73 7.01 -3.76
N LEU A 91 19.09 5.85 -3.88
CA LEU A 91 17.69 5.61 -3.54
C LEU A 91 17.58 5.03 -2.13
N LEU A 92 16.86 5.71 -1.24
CA LEU A 92 16.79 5.42 0.18
C LEU A 92 15.34 5.27 0.65
N PHE A 93 14.98 4.11 1.20
CA PHE A 93 13.69 3.90 1.86
C PHE A 93 13.79 4.20 3.35
N LEU A 94 13.10 5.25 3.80
CA LEU A 94 12.98 5.61 5.21
C LEU A 94 11.75 4.95 5.83
N GLY A 95 11.95 3.78 6.44
CA GLY A 95 10.92 2.94 7.07
C GLY A 95 11.00 2.93 8.60
N VAL A 96 10.90 4.11 9.21
CA VAL A 96 10.92 4.30 10.66
C VAL A 96 9.57 4.77 11.19
N LEU A 97 9.30 4.56 12.47
CA LEU A 97 8.03 4.98 13.08
C LEU A 97 7.92 6.52 13.14
N PRO A 98 6.71 7.10 13.10
CA PRO A 98 6.50 8.55 13.20
C PRO A 98 7.09 9.22 14.44
N LYS A 99 7.29 8.49 15.54
CA LYS A 99 7.93 9.04 16.75
C LYS A 99 9.47 9.06 16.69
N HIS A 100 10.08 8.45 15.68
CA HIS A 100 11.53 8.26 15.58
C HIS A 100 12.16 8.89 14.33
N TYR A 101 11.36 9.34 13.34
CA TYR A 101 11.93 9.81 12.09
C TYR A 101 12.82 11.05 12.28
N GLU A 102 12.49 11.95 13.20
CA GLU A 102 13.28 13.16 13.42
C GLU A 102 14.67 12.84 13.94
N GLU A 103 14.74 12.11 15.06
CA GLU A 103 15.99 11.63 15.65
C GLU A 103 16.85 10.91 14.60
N VAL A 104 16.26 9.99 13.84
CA VAL A 104 16.99 9.22 12.83
C VAL A 104 17.50 10.11 11.69
N CYS A 105 16.68 11.01 11.16
CA CYS A 105 17.07 11.85 10.01
C CYS A 105 18.12 12.89 10.41
N THR A 106 18.01 13.50 11.60
CA THR A 106 19.02 14.47 12.07
C THR A 106 20.41 13.88 12.27
N ALA A 107 20.50 12.57 12.50
CA ALA A 107 21.77 11.87 12.66
C ALA A 107 22.42 11.46 11.32
N ILE A 108 21.74 11.70 10.20
CA ILE A 108 22.18 11.32 8.86
C ILE A 108 22.56 12.57 8.07
N ARG A 109 23.71 12.51 7.39
CA ARG A 109 24.13 13.51 6.40
C ARG A 109 23.62 13.07 5.02
N PHE A 110 22.55 13.72 4.57
CA PHE A 110 22.03 13.55 3.22
C PHE A 110 22.84 14.36 2.20
N ARG A 111 22.78 13.96 0.94
CA ARG A 111 23.44 14.61 -0.21
C ARG A 111 22.42 15.02 -1.27
N PRO A 112 22.77 15.97 -2.17
CA PRO A 112 21.85 16.42 -3.22
C PRO A 112 21.47 15.32 -4.22
N ASP A 113 22.30 14.28 -4.39
CA ASP A 113 22.03 13.14 -5.27
C ASP A 113 21.13 12.07 -4.63
N HIS A 114 20.72 12.25 -3.36
CA HIS A 114 19.83 11.31 -2.67
C HIS A 114 18.37 11.52 -3.05
N LEU A 115 17.69 10.40 -3.26
CA LEU A 115 16.25 10.29 -3.38
C LEU A 115 15.72 9.46 -2.20
N VAL A 116 15.01 10.12 -1.29
CA VAL A 116 14.43 9.50 -0.10
C VAL A 116 12.95 9.19 -0.36
N VAL A 117 12.60 7.90 -0.29
CA VAL A 117 11.23 7.39 -0.24
C VAL A 117 10.84 7.22 1.23
N SER A 118 10.09 8.17 1.76
CA SER A 118 9.59 8.11 3.14
C SER A 118 8.34 7.25 3.25
N LEU A 119 8.39 6.25 4.13
CA LEU A 119 7.24 5.42 4.53
C LEU A 119 6.63 5.88 5.86
N VAL A 120 7.09 7.02 6.38
CA VAL A 120 6.59 7.59 7.64
C VAL A 120 5.19 8.12 7.41
N SER A 121 4.19 7.51 8.05
CA SER A 121 2.78 7.71 7.70
C SER A 121 2.22 9.11 8.01
N THR A 122 2.53 9.70 9.17
CA THR A 122 1.83 10.91 9.65
C THR A 122 2.71 12.16 9.76
N ALA A 123 3.97 12.14 9.34
CA ALA A 123 4.79 13.35 9.33
C ALA A 123 4.29 14.34 8.25
N PRO A 124 4.45 15.66 8.34
CA PRO A 124 4.21 16.52 7.18
C PRO A 124 5.30 16.33 6.10
N LEU A 125 4.95 16.27 4.82
CA LEU A 125 5.93 16.12 3.72
C LEU A 125 6.92 17.29 3.69
N ALA A 126 6.46 18.50 4.00
CA ALA A 126 7.32 19.67 4.16
C ALA A 126 8.40 19.46 5.25
N LYS A 127 8.03 18.84 6.38
CA LYS A 127 8.99 18.56 7.46
C LYS A 127 9.99 17.48 7.08
N LEU A 128 9.55 16.45 6.35
CA LEU A 128 10.45 15.43 5.79
C LEU A 128 11.45 16.05 4.79
N ARG A 129 11.01 16.98 3.94
CA ARG A 129 11.90 17.69 3.01
C ARG A 129 12.92 18.55 3.74
N GLU A 130 12.51 19.26 4.77
CA GLU A 130 13.41 20.07 5.61
C GLU A 130 14.48 19.22 6.28
N ILE A 131 14.08 18.12 6.92
CA ILE A 131 15.00 17.30 7.73
C ILE A 131 15.91 16.39 6.91
N CYS A 132 15.48 16.02 5.69
CA CYS A 132 16.28 15.25 4.75
C CYS A 132 17.06 16.13 3.77
N ALA A 133 16.97 17.46 3.87
CA ALA A 133 17.70 18.36 2.99
C ALA A 133 19.21 18.06 3.02
N PRO A 134 19.91 18.09 1.87
CA PRO A 134 19.46 18.55 0.55
C PRO A 134 18.84 17.47 -0.37
N ALA A 135 18.43 16.31 0.15
CA ALA A 135 17.87 15.23 -0.66
C ALA A 135 16.50 15.59 -1.29
N THR A 136 16.18 14.91 -2.40
CA THR A 136 14.81 14.88 -2.93
C THR A 136 13.97 13.91 -2.09
N VAL A 137 12.76 14.31 -1.70
CA VAL A 137 11.88 13.47 -0.88
C VAL A 137 10.55 13.22 -1.57
N VAL A 138 10.20 11.94 -1.66
CA VAL A 138 8.86 11.44 -1.98
C VAL A 138 8.30 10.68 -0.78
N ARG A 139 6.99 10.73 -0.61
CA ARG A 139 6.29 9.87 0.35
C ARG A 139 5.59 8.74 -0.38
N ALA A 140 5.65 7.53 0.19
CA ALA A 140 4.86 6.40 -0.25
C ALA A 140 4.17 5.73 0.94
N ILE A 141 2.94 5.26 0.73
CA ILE A 141 2.14 4.50 1.70
C ILE A 141 1.77 3.17 1.06
N PRO A 142 2.71 2.20 1.02
CA PRO A 142 2.46 0.85 0.54
C PRO A 142 1.76 0.01 1.61
N LEU A 143 1.08 -1.05 1.16
CA LEU A 143 0.58 -2.14 2.00
C LEU A 143 1.49 -3.38 1.94
N PRO A 144 1.52 -4.23 2.98
CA PRO A 144 2.41 -5.40 3.03
C PRO A 144 2.35 -6.37 1.83
N PRO A 145 1.24 -6.53 1.09
CA PRO A 145 1.20 -7.35 -0.14
C PRO A 145 2.16 -6.94 -1.27
N VAL A 146 2.88 -5.81 -1.16
CA VAL A 146 4.04 -5.51 -2.04
C VAL A 146 5.08 -6.64 -2.05
N ALA A 147 5.16 -7.44 -0.97
CA ALA A 147 6.05 -8.60 -0.88
C ALA A 147 5.74 -9.70 -1.90
N THR A 148 4.52 -9.73 -2.43
CA THR A 148 4.03 -10.75 -3.37
C THR A 148 3.48 -10.12 -4.66
N HIS A 149 3.92 -8.90 -4.97
CA HIS A 149 3.56 -8.15 -6.18
C HIS A 149 2.06 -7.86 -6.32
N ARG A 150 1.32 -7.88 -5.19
CA ARG A 150 -0.10 -7.54 -5.11
C ARG A 150 -0.33 -6.30 -4.25
N GLY A 151 0.67 -5.44 -4.17
CA GLY A 151 0.63 -4.23 -3.37
C GLY A 151 -0.34 -3.20 -3.90
N ALA A 152 -0.78 -2.32 -3.01
CA ALA A 152 -1.38 -1.04 -3.35
C ALA A 152 -0.56 0.04 -2.65
N THR A 153 -0.11 1.04 -3.41
CA THR A 153 0.72 2.13 -2.92
C THR A 153 0.14 3.46 -3.38
N ILE A 154 -0.07 4.38 -2.44
CA ILE A 154 -0.30 5.79 -2.78
C ILE A 154 1.02 6.53 -2.58
N MET A 155 1.40 7.42 -3.49
CA MET A 155 2.63 8.21 -3.35
C MET A 155 2.45 9.68 -3.73
N CYS A 156 3.32 10.55 -3.18
CA CYS A 156 3.33 11.98 -3.47
C CYS A 156 4.73 12.60 -3.26
N PRO A 157 5.21 13.45 -4.18
CA PRO A 157 4.70 13.66 -5.54
C PRO A 157 5.02 12.43 -6.42
N PRO A 158 4.50 12.35 -7.66
CA PRO A 158 4.98 11.40 -8.66
C PRO A 158 6.47 11.55 -8.91
N HIS A 159 7.17 10.45 -9.20
CA HIS A 159 8.60 10.48 -9.45
C HIS A 159 9.02 9.36 -10.40
N GLU A 160 9.76 9.72 -11.46
CA GLU A 160 10.14 8.85 -12.58
C GLU A 160 10.82 7.53 -12.16
N ARG A 161 11.63 7.53 -11.09
CA ARG A 161 12.28 6.31 -10.56
C ARG A 161 11.42 5.50 -9.59
N VAL A 162 10.47 6.12 -8.89
CA VAL A 162 9.78 5.50 -7.74
C VAL A 162 8.40 4.99 -8.13
N THR A 163 7.71 5.69 -9.03
CA THR A 163 6.40 5.25 -9.54
C THR A 163 6.51 3.89 -10.22
N PRO A 164 7.42 3.67 -11.21
CA PRO A 164 7.56 2.36 -11.85
C PRO A 164 8.03 1.27 -10.89
N LEU A 165 8.85 1.63 -9.89
CA LEU A 165 9.29 0.69 -8.86
C LEU A 165 8.08 0.13 -8.08
N PHE A 166 7.17 1.00 -7.63
CA PHE A 166 5.97 0.50 -6.94
C PHE A 166 4.95 -0.16 -7.88
N GLU A 167 4.89 0.24 -9.15
CA GLU A 167 4.08 -0.45 -10.17
C GLU A 167 4.58 -1.88 -10.42
N SER A 168 5.90 -2.12 -10.34
CA SER A 168 6.44 -3.49 -10.39
C SER A 168 6.05 -4.34 -9.19
N LEU A 169 5.62 -3.72 -8.08
CA LEU A 169 5.21 -4.38 -6.84
C LEU A 169 3.68 -4.44 -6.66
N GLY A 170 2.91 -3.95 -7.63
CA GLY A 170 1.45 -3.91 -7.59
C GLY A 170 0.88 -2.63 -8.20
N THR A 171 -0.25 -2.15 -7.68
CA THR A 171 -0.84 -0.88 -8.14
C THR A 171 -0.19 0.31 -7.42
N CYS A 172 0.23 1.31 -8.20
CA CYS A 172 0.69 2.59 -7.68
C CYS A 172 -0.26 3.71 -8.11
N VAL A 173 -0.70 4.53 -7.17
CA VAL A 173 -1.45 5.76 -7.45
C VAL A 173 -0.61 6.94 -6.98
N ALA A 174 -0.01 7.64 -7.93
CA ALA A 174 0.80 8.82 -7.67
C ALA A 174 -0.06 10.08 -7.78
N VAL A 175 0.01 10.95 -6.77
CA VAL A 175 -0.73 12.22 -6.72
C VAL A 175 0.23 13.37 -6.48
N GLU A 176 -0.05 14.51 -7.11
CA GLU A 176 0.81 15.70 -7.05
C GLU A 176 0.83 16.34 -5.66
N ASP A 177 -0.32 16.35 -4.99
CA ASP A 177 -0.50 17.11 -3.76
C ASP A 177 -0.70 16.24 -2.51
N GLU A 178 -0.09 16.67 -1.41
CA GLU A 178 -0.14 15.95 -0.13
C GLU A 178 -1.58 15.94 0.44
N GLU A 179 -2.41 16.93 0.12
CA GLU A 179 -3.79 16.98 0.61
C GLU A 179 -4.69 15.92 -0.06
N MET A 180 -4.50 15.65 -1.34
CA MET A 180 -5.13 14.55 -2.05
C MET A 180 -4.65 13.21 -1.49
N MET A 181 -3.34 13.07 -1.29
CA MET A 181 -2.78 11.88 -0.65
C MET A 181 -3.45 11.60 0.70
N LYS A 182 -3.56 12.61 1.57
CA LYS A 182 -4.22 12.50 2.89
C LYS A 182 -5.68 12.05 2.78
N LYS A 183 -6.42 12.48 1.76
CA LYS A 183 -7.81 12.04 1.50
C LYS A 183 -7.91 10.57 1.10
N MET A 184 -6.89 10.04 0.42
CA MET A 184 -6.87 8.65 -0.04
C MET A 184 -6.36 7.66 1.02
N MET A 185 -5.46 8.11 1.90
CA MET A 185 -4.84 7.28 2.94
C MET A 185 -5.82 6.50 3.84
N PRO A 186 -7.00 7.00 4.26
CA PRO A 186 -7.95 6.23 5.06
C PRO A 186 -8.31 4.87 4.47
N VAL A 187 -8.38 4.77 3.13
CA VAL A 187 -8.71 3.52 2.42
C VAL A 187 -7.67 2.44 2.68
N THR A 188 -6.39 2.79 2.90
CA THR A 188 -5.35 1.80 3.21
C THR A 188 -5.58 1.14 4.57
N ALA A 189 -6.30 1.78 5.49
CA ALA A 189 -6.64 1.20 6.79
C ALA A 189 -7.70 0.09 6.69
N LEU A 190 -8.42 -0.02 5.56
CA LEU A 190 -9.41 -1.07 5.34
C LEU A 190 -8.80 -2.47 5.29
N MET A 191 -7.48 -2.61 5.11
CA MET A 191 -6.80 -3.89 5.28
C MET A 191 -7.12 -4.53 6.64
N GLY A 192 -7.06 -3.76 7.73
CA GLY A 192 -7.37 -4.27 9.06
C GLY A 192 -8.86 -4.60 9.24
N GLN A 193 -9.74 -3.78 8.67
CA GLN A 193 -11.18 -4.02 8.67
C GLN A 193 -11.55 -5.29 7.90
N LEU A 194 -10.95 -5.51 6.73
CA LEU A 194 -11.20 -6.69 5.90
C LEU A 194 -10.75 -7.98 6.60
N TYR A 195 -9.58 -7.98 7.26
CA TYR A 195 -9.12 -9.12 8.06
C TYR A 195 -10.05 -9.41 9.24
N ALA A 196 -10.55 -8.38 9.92
CA ALA A 196 -11.54 -8.56 10.99
C ALA A 196 -12.86 -9.13 10.45
N GLN A 197 -13.29 -8.71 9.26
CA GLN A 197 -14.49 -9.23 8.61
C GLN A 197 -14.34 -10.70 8.20
N GLN A 198 -13.16 -11.09 7.68
CA GLN A 198 -12.83 -12.48 7.41
C GLN A 198 -12.86 -13.33 8.68
N LEU A 199 -12.26 -12.84 9.77
CA LEU A 199 -12.28 -13.54 11.05
C LEU A 199 -13.71 -13.73 11.59
N ALA A 200 -14.55 -12.69 11.51
CA ALA A 200 -15.96 -12.80 11.89
C ALA A 200 -16.72 -13.81 11.02
N THR A 201 -16.43 -13.86 9.71
CA THR A 201 -17.01 -14.84 8.77
C THR A 201 -16.59 -16.26 9.13
N GLN A 202 -15.31 -16.48 9.45
CA GLN A 202 -14.81 -17.78 9.89
C GLN A 202 -15.52 -18.24 11.17
N HIS A 203 -15.60 -17.37 12.19
CA HIS A 203 -16.29 -17.70 13.44
C HIS A 203 -17.78 -18.00 13.21
N TRP A 204 -18.43 -17.32 12.28
CA TRP A 204 -19.82 -17.63 11.92
C TRP A 204 -19.94 -19.04 11.32
N LEU A 205 -19.06 -19.44 10.42
CA LEU A 205 -19.02 -20.81 9.86
C LEU A 205 -18.78 -21.86 10.96
N GLU A 206 -17.86 -21.58 11.89
CA GLU A 206 -17.59 -22.46 13.03
C GLU A 206 -18.84 -22.63 13.92
N ALA A 207 -19.60 -21.54 14.14
CA ALA A 207 -20.87 -21.59 14.86
C ALA A 207 -21.96 -22.39 14.12
N GLN A 208 -21.84 -22.57 12.80
CA GLN A 208 -22.69 -23.47 12.01
C GLN A 208 -22.20 -24.93 12.01
N GLY A 209 -21.13 -25.25 12.74
CA GLY A 209 -20.57 -26.59 12.85
C GLY A 209 -19.52 -26.95 11.79
N VAL A 210 -19.02 -25.98 11.01
CA VAL A 210 -17.89 -26.19 10.10
C VAL A 210 -16.58 -26.21 10.92
N ASP A 211 -15.68 -27.15 10.65
CA ASP A 211 -14.39 -27.19 11.34
C ASP A 211 -13.52 -25.97 10.98
N THR A 212 -12.65 -25.55 11.91
CA THR A 212 -11.80 -24.35 11.77
C THR A 212 -10.96 -24.35 10.49
N SER A 213 -10.44 -25.50 10.05
CA SER A 213 -9.61 -25.59 8.84
C SER A 213 -10.44 -25.32 7.59
N SER A 214 -11.59 -25.98 7.47
CA SER A 214 -12.53 -25.77 6.37
C SER A 214 -13.11 -24.35 6.37
N ALA A 215 -13.47 -23.81 7.54
CA ALA A 215 -13.99 -22.46 7.70
C ALA A 215 -12.98 -21.39 7.26
N ALA A 216 -11.72 -21.51 7.70
CA ALA A 216 -10.64 -20.62 7.30
C ALA A 216 -10.35 -20.71 5.80
N LYS A 217 -10.24 -21.94 5.27
CA LYS A 217 -9.98 -22.18 3.84
C LYS A 217 -11.08 -21.60 2.96
N TRP A 218 -12.35 -21.85 3.30
CA TRP A 218 -13.48 -21.37 2.51
C TRP A 218 -13.61 -19.85 2.58
N THR A 219 -13.51 -19.26 3.77
CA THR A 219 -13.54 -17.80 3.95
C THR A 219 -12.44 -17.13 3.14
N GLY A 220 -11.20 -17.61 3.24
CA GLY A 220 -10.09 -17.08 2.47
C GLY A 220 -10.31 -17.17 0.96
N ALA A 221 -10.83 -18.31 0.47
CA ALA A 221 -11.10 -18.50 -0.95
C ALA A 221 -12.16 -17.54 -1.50
N VAL A 222 -13.28 -17.35 -0.77
CA VAL A 222 -14.37 -16.44 -1.19
C VAL A 222 -13.90 -14.99 -1.24
N TYR A 223 -13.23 -14.51 -0.20
CA TYR A 223 -12.73 -13.13 -0.21
C TYR A 223 -11.65 -12.94 -1.28
N HIS A 224 -10.79 -13.94 -1.50
CA HIS A 224 -9.77 -13.86 -2.54
C HIS A 224 -10.39 -13.77 -3.94
N CYS A 225 -11.36 -14.62 -4.29
CA CYS A 225 -11.94 -14.60 -5.63
C CYS A 225 -12.67 -13.28 -5.90
N VAL A 226 -13.46 -12.77 -4.94
CA VAL A 226 -14.20 -11.50 -5.09
C VAL A 226 -13.24 -10.30 -5.20
N THR A 227 -12.22 -10.22 -4.34
CA THR A 227 -11.26 -9.10 -4.40
C THR A 227 -10.36 -9.18 -5.64
N SER A 228 -10.09 -10.40 -6.14
CA SER A 228 -9.36 -10.59 -7.39
C SER A 228 -10.19 -10.14 -8.60
N ASP A 229 -11.49 -10.40 -8.60
CA ASP A 229 -12.41 -9.97 -9.65
C ASP A 229 -12.49 -8.44 -9.72
N SER A 230 -12.56 -7.79 -8.55
CA SER A 230 -12.61 -6.33 -8.45
C SER A 230 -11.25 -5.61 -8.53
N ALA A 231 -10.16 -6.31 -8.85
CA ALA A 231 -8.79 -5.78 -8.71
C ALA A 231 -8.37 -4.77 -9.79
N ARG A 232 -9.10 -4.69 -10.91
CA ARG A 232 -8.80 -3.79 -12.04
C ARG A 232 -10.02 -2.92 -12.38
N PRO A 233 -10.39 -1.97 -11.51
CA PRO A 233 -11.60 -1.19 -11.68
C PRO A 233 -11.44 -0.08 -12.73
N LEU A 234 -12.51 0.14 -13.48
CA LEU A 234 -12.84 1.39 -14.16
C LEU A 234 -13.78 2.22 -13.26
N PRO A 235 -14.06 3.50 -13.59
CA PRO A 235 -14.82 4.39 -12.70
C PRO A 235 -16.18 3.85 -12.21
N HIS A 236 -16.84 2.97 -12.96
CA HIS A 236 -18.14 2.40 -12.62
C HIS A 236 -18.09 0.90 -12.26
N THR A 237 -16.91 0.27 -12.19
CA THR A 237 -16.79 -1.17 -11.95
C THR A 237 -17.49 -1.60 -10.67
N PHE A 238 -17.29 -0.89 -9.56
CA PHE A 238 -17.89 -1.29 -8.29
C PHE A 238 -19.41 -1.16 -8.27
N GLN A 239 -19.98 -0.17 -8.98
CA GLN A 239 -21.43 -0.05 -9.12
C GLN A 239 -21.98 -1.24 -9.94
N HIS A 240 -21.36 -1.54 -11.09
CA HIS A 240 -21.78 -2.67 -11.91
C HIS A 240 -21.70 -4.01 -11.17
N LEU A 241 -20.65 -4.24 -10.37
CA LEU A 241 -20.53 -5.44 -9.54
C LEU A 241 -21.62 -5.54 -8.47
N VAL A 242 -22.19 -4.43 -8.01
CA VAL A 242 -23.33 -4.45 -7.09
C VAL A 242 -24.65 -4.68 -7.85
N ASP A 243 -24.82 -4.04 -9.00
CA ASP A 243 -26.07 -4.10 -9.78
C ASP A 243 -26.28 -5.45 -10.46
N GLU A 244 -25.21 -6.18 -10.78
CA GLU A 244 -25.30 -7.50 -11.41
C GLU A 244 -25.79 -8.61 -10.47
N GLN A 245 -25.91 -8.32 -9.17
CA GLN A 245 -26.37 -9.31 -8.19
C GLN A 245 -27.84 -9.68 -8.44
N THR A 246 -28.14 -10.99 -8.37
CA THR A 246 -29.48 -11.50 -8.69
C THR A 246 -30.56 -10.88 -7.81
N LYS A 247 -31.53 -10.18 -8.42
CA LYS A 247 -32.71 -9.64 -7.74
C LYS A 247 -33.48 -10.73 -6.98
N GLY A 248 -33.75 -10.51 -5.69
CA GLY A 248 -34.34 -11.49 -4.78
C GLY A 248 -33.39 -12.62 -4.35
N GLY A 249 -32.13 -12.59 -4.77
CA GLY A 249 -31.12 -13.59 -4.43
C GLY A 249 -30.41 -13.32 -3.11
N LEU A 250 -29.57 -14.28 -2.69
CA LEU A 250 -28.84 -14.23 -1.42
C LEU A 250 -27.87 -13.04 -1.33
N ASN A 251 -27.22 -12.66 -2.44
CA ASN A 251 -26.29 -11.53 -2.45
C ASN A 251 -27.01 -10.20 -2.23
N GLU A 252 -28.15 -9.99 -2.91
CA GLU A 252 -29.00 -8.81 -2.71
C GLU A 252 -29.55 -8.77 -1.26
N GLN A 253 -29.95 -9.91 -0.71
CA GLN A 253 -30.40 -10.00 0.68
C GLN A 253 -29.33 -9.49 1.66
N VAL A 254 -28.09 -9.98 1.55
CA VAL A 254 -26.99 -9.55 2.44
C VAL A 254 -26.70 -8.06 2.29
N ILE A 255 -26.70 -7.53 1.06
CA ILE A 255 -26.49 -6.10 0.81
C ILE A 255 -27.58 -5.27 1.49
N ARG A 256 -28.86 -5.67 1.34
CA ARG A 256 -30.00 -4.99 1.97
C ARG A 256 -29.90 -5.02 3.50
N GLU A 257 -29.69 -6.18 4.10
CA GLU A 257 -29.64 -6.34 5.56
C GLU A 257 -28.45 -5.58 6.17
N MET A 258 -27.28 -5.61 5.53
CA MET A 258 -26.11 -4.84 5.97
C MET A 258 -26.37 -3.33 5.88
N ARG A 259 -27.10 -2.87 4.86
CA ARG A 259 -27.51 -1.48 4.73
C ARG A 259 -28.48 -1.07 5.83
N GLU A 260 -29.53 -1.85 6.06
CA GLU A 260 -30.53 -1.61 7.11
C GLU A 260 -29.89 -1.58 8.51
N ALA A 261 -28.87 -2.41 8.74
CA ALA A 261 -28.06 -2.41 9.96
C ALA A 261 -27.08 -1.22 10.06
N GLY A 262 -26.97 -0.37 9.02
CA GLY A 262 -26.11 0.80 9.00
C GLY A 262 -24.62 0.53 8.78
N ALA A 263 -24.25 -0.65 8.24
CA ALA A 263 -22.85 -1.06 8.09
C ALA A 263 -22.03 -0.11 7.20
N TYR A 264 -22.59 0.30 6.04
CA TYR A 264 -21.93 1.24 5.13
C TYR A 264 -21.79 2.64 5.73
N ALA A 265 -22.76 3.04 6.55
CA ALA A 265 -22.67 4.31 7.26
C ALA A 265 -21.54 4.30 8.30
N ALA A 266 -21.43 3.20 9.06
CA ALA A 266 -20.36 3.01 10.03
C ALA A 266 -18.97 2.94 9.37
N LEU A 267 -18.87 2.34 8.18
CA LEU A 267 -17.64 2.33 7.38
C LEU A 267 -17.19 3.76 7.05
N SER A 268 -18.09 4.57 6.50
CA SER A 268 -17.79 5.97 6.18
C SER A 268 -17.40 6.78 7.41
N ASP A 269 -18.13 6.65 8.52
CA ASP A 269 -17.81 7.33 9.78
C ASP A 269 -16.39 6.95 10.28
N SER A 270 -16.01 5.68 10.09
CA SER A 270 -14.68 5.19 10.46
C SER A 270 -13.57 5.78 9.57
N LEU A 271 -13.83 5.90 8.26
CA LEU A 271 -12.92 6.54 7.31
C LEU A 271 -12.75 8.04 7.61
N ASP A 272 -13.84 8.74 7.94
CA ASP A 272 -13.80 10.14 8.37
C ASP A 272 -12.99 10.33 9.66
N GLY A 273 -13.17 9.43 10.63
CA GLY A 273 -12.36 9.41 11.86
C GLY A 273 -10.86 9.20 11.57
N CYS A 274 -10.54 8.30 10.63
CA CYS A 274 -9.17 8.08 10.18
C CYS A 274 -8.59 9.33 9.49
N LEU A 275 -9.34 9.94 8.59
CA LEU A 275 -8.95 11.17 7.88
C LEU A 275 -8.69 12.33 8.85
N ALA A 276 -9.58 12.53 9.82
CA ALA A 276 -9.41 13.55 10.85
C ALA A 276 -8.08 13.36 11.60
N ARG A 277 -7.78 12.12 12.01
CA ARG A 277 -6.51 11.79 12.67
C ARG A 277 -5.29 12.05 11.78
N ILE A 278 -5.34 11.66 10.50
CA ILE A 278 -4.25 11.90 9.54
C ILE A 278 -3.98 13.39 9.37
N GLN A 279 -5.02 14.23 9.40
CA GLN A 279 -4.92 15.67 9.28
C GLN A 279 -4.68 16.41 10.60
N GLY A 280 -4.51 15.70 11.72
CA GLY A 280 -4.33 16.30 13.04
C GLY A 280 -5.57 17.05 13.56
N ARG A 281 -6.75 16.74 13.04
CA ARG A 281 -8.05 17.33 13.44
C ARG A 281 -8.78 16.40 14.42
N THR A 282 -9.58 16.96 15.31
CA THR A 282 -10.55 16.15 16.08
C THR A 282 -11.62 15.62 15.14
N ALA A 283 -12.04 14.37 15.32
CA ALA A 283 -13.13 13.79 14.52
C ALA A 283 -14.39 14.67 14.62
N ALA A 284 -14.98 15.03 13.48
CA ALA A 284 -16.21 15.82 13.46
C ALA A 284 -17.35 15.03 14.12
N LYS A 285 -18.33 15.74 14.70
CA LYS A 285 -19.61 15.12 15.10
C LYS A 285 -20.21 14.41 13.88
N LYS A 286 -20.75 13.19 14.10
CA LYS A 286 -21.45 12.39 13.08
C LYS A 286 -22.33 13.28 12.21
N ARG A 287 -21.94 13.46 10.95
CA ARG A 287 -22.75 14.18 9.96
C ARG A 287 -23.81 13.23 9.42
N LYS A 288 -24.89 13.79 8.85
CA LYS A 288 -25.82 12.99 8.03
C LYS A 288 -24.98 12.44 6.88
N ASN A 289 -24.84 11.11 6.82
CA ASN A 289 -23.92 10.45 5.92
C ASN A 289 -24.38 10.68 4.45
N PRO A 290 -23.61 11.40 3.61
CA PRO A 290 -23.99 11.66 2.22
C PRO A 290 -23.78 10.44 1.30
N TYR A 291 -23.17 9.37 1.81
CA TYR A 291 -22.82 8.15 1.09
C TYR A 291 -23.85 7.03 1.25
N SER A 292 -24.87 7.19 2.12
CA SER A 292 -25.95 6.19 2.22
C SER A 292 -26.76 6.08 0.92
N SER A 293 -26.81 7.17 0.14
CA SER A 293 -27.50 7.23 -1.14
C SER A 293 -26.71 6.66 -2.31
N ALA A 294 -25.41 6.33 -2.14
CA ALA A 294 -24.60 5.80 -3.25
C ALA A 294 -24.94 4.34 -3.62
N LEU A 295 -25.75 3.67 -2.80
CA LEU A 295 -26.33 2.37 -3.12
C LEU A 295 -27.86 2.48 -3.31
N GLU A 296 -28.45 3.67 -3.22
CA GLU A 296 -29.89 3.88 -3.43
C GLU A 296 -30.17 3.89 -4.95
N ASP A 297 -30.68 2.76 -5.44
CA ASP A 297 -31.80 2.62 -6.37
C ASP A 297 -32.20 1.13 -6.45
#